data_AF-A0A3D4PM45-F1
#
_entry.id   AF-A0A3D4PM45-F1
#
_cell.length_a   1.000
_cell.length_b   1.000
_cell.length_c   1.000
_cell.angle_alpha   90.00
_cell.angle_beta   90.00
_cell.angle_gamma   90.00
#
_symmetry.space_group_name_H-M   'P 1'
#
loop_
_entity.id
_entity.type
_entity.pdbx_description
1 polymer ?
#
loop_
_entity_poly.entity_id
_entity_poly.type
_entity_poly.pdbx_seq_one_letter_code
_entity_poly.pdbx_strand_id
1 'polypeptide(L)'
;MFAIISDIHGNLEALQAVLADIASKDISKIYCLGDIIGYGPNPGECIDLVMEKAQVTILGNHDQAAMFDPEGFNAGAERAIFWTRKQLETGDQSKNERRWEFLGELPRLRREEKYMFVHGSARNPLNEYVFPEDIYHQRKMERIFSLVERHCFQGHTHIPGVFTDDLNFLAPEEIDFRYELGEHKALINVGSVGQPRNGDSRSSYVIVDDALIQFQRVVYDFEKTAEKIYQIPELDNFLGDRLREGR
;
A
#
# COMPACT_ATOMS: atom_id res chain seq x y z
N MET A 1 9.73 -7.35 -16.28
CA MET A 1 8.40 -6.94 -15.81
C MET A 1 8.01 -7.53 -14.45
N PHE A 2 7.49 -6.72 -13.54
CA PHE A 2 6.83 -7.11 -12.27
C PHE A 2 5.80 -6.06 -11.85
N ALA A 3 4.88 -6.41 -10.94
CA ALA A 3 3.90 -5.49 -10.36
C ALA A 3 4.23 -5.16 -8.91
N ILE A 4 3.85 -3.95 -8.48
CA ILE A 4 3.99 -3.48 -7.10
C ILE A 4 2.64 -2.95 -6.63
N ILE A 5 2.16 -3.49 -5.51
CA ILE A 5 0.91 -3.11 -4.83
C ILE A 5 1.22 -2.62 -3.41
N SER A 6 0.33 -1.83 -2.81
CA SER A 6 0.45 -1.33 -1.44
C SER A 6 -0.92 -0.97 -0.87
N ASP A 7 -1.02 -0.83 0.46
CA ASP A 7 -2.15 -0.24 1.17
C ASP A 7 -3.48 -0.91 0.76
N ILE A 8 -3.52 -2.23 0.89
CA ILE A 8 -4.67 -3.08 0.57
C ILE A 8 -5.77 -2.94 1.61
N HIS A 9 -5.39 -2.76 2.87
CA HIS A 9 -6.29 -2.41 3.96
C HIS A 9 -7.54 -3.29 4.06
N GLY A 10 -7.38 -4.61 3.99
CA GLY A 10 -8.49 -5.56 4.13
C GLY A 10 -9.60 -5.41 3.09
N ASN A 11 -9.35 -4.69 1.99
CA ASN A 11 -10.31 -4.49 0.90
C ASN A 11 -10.19 -5.61 -0.12
N LEU A 12 -10.94 -6.68 0.11
CA LEU A 12 -10.88 -7.90 -0.71
C LEU A 12 -11.35 -7.66 -2.15
N GLU A 13 -12.40 -6.86 -2.35
CA GLU A 13 -12.92 -6.54 -3.69
C GLU A 13 -11.85 -5.82 -4.54
N ALA A 14 -11.18 -4.82 -3.96
CA ALA A 14 -10.10 -4.11 -4.63
C ALA A 14 -8.90 -5.03 -4.93
N LEU A 15 -8.47 -5.83 -3.95
CA LEU A 15 -7.35 -6.75 -4.12
C LEU A 15 -7.63 -7.77 -5.23
N GLN A 16 -8.82 -8.37 -5.25
CA GLN A 16 -9.21 -9.33 -6.28
C GLN A 16 -9.22 -8.69 -7.67
N ALA A 17 -9.74 -7.48 -7.81
CA ALA A 17 -9.75 -6.75 -9.07
C ALA A 17 -8.31 -6.46 -9.55
N VAL A 18 -7.43 -5.99 -8.67
CA VAL A 18 -6.03 -5.70 -8.99
C VAL A 18 -5.27 -6.98 -9.36
N LEU A 19 -5.42 -8.07 -8.60
CA LEU A 19 -4.76 -9.34 -8.91
C LEU A 19 -5.25 -9.93 -10.24
N ALA A 20 -6.54 -9.82 -10.56
CA ALA A 20 -7.07 -10.25 -11.86
C ALA A 20 -6.51 -9.39 -13.01
N ASP A 21 -6.40 -8.07 -12.80
CA ASP A 21 -5.85 -7.14 -13.78
C ASP A 21 -4.34 -7.38 -14.01
N ILE A 22 -3.56 -7.67 -12.96
CA ILE A 22 -2.16 -8.10 -13.04
C ILE A 22 -2.03 -9.42 -13.82
N ALA A 23 -2.87 -10.41 -13.49
CA ALA A 23 -2.85 -11.71 -14.16
C ALA A 23 -3.21 -11.61 -15.64
N SER A 24 -4.14 -10.72 -16.01
CA SER A 24 -4.53 -10.48 -17.42
C SER A 24 -3.40 -9.93 -18.29
N LYS A 25 -2.33 -9.41 -17.66
CA LYS A 25 -1.12 -8.87 -18.31
C LYS A 25 0.05 -9.85 -18.26
N ASP A 26 -0.18 -11.12 -17.89
CA ASP A 26 0.82 -12.17 -17.76
C ASP A 26 1.96 -11.84 -16.77
N ILE A 27 1.68 -11.00 -15.77
CA ILE A 27 2.65 -10.64 -14.72
C ILE A 27 2.53 -11.64 -13.57
N SER A 28 3.60 -12.39 -13.33
CA SER A 28 3.65 -13.39 -12.24
C SER A 28 4.43 -12.92 -11.00
N LYS A 29 5.28 -11.89 -11.14
CA LYS A 29 6.07 -11.33 -10.03
C LYS A 29 5.34 -10.15 -9.41
N ILE A 30 4.95 -10.27 -8.15
CA ILE A 30 4.22 -9.22 -7.41
C ILE A 30 4.98 -8.89 -6.12
N TYR A 31 5.18 -7.60 -5.88
CA TYR A 31 5.73 -7.03 -4.66
C TYR A 31 4.62 -6.31 -3.91
N CYS A 32 4.46 -6.59 -2.61
CA CYS A 32 3.48 -5.93 -1.73
C CYS A 32 4.20 -5.06 -0.71
N LEU A 33 3.90 -3.75 -0.70
CA LEU A 33 4.56 -2.75 0.14
C LEU A 33 3.93 -2.57 1.53
N GLY A 34 3.17 -3.57 1.98
CA GLY A 34 2.56 -3.59 3.31
C GLY A 34 1.18 -2.95 3.37
N ASP A 35 0.68 -2.85 4.59
CA ASP A 35 -0.69 -2.47 4.93
C ASP A 35 -1.69 -3.36 4.21
N ILE A 36 -1.50 -4.66 4.41
CA ILE A 36 -2.41 -5.70 3.91
C ILE A 36 -3.75 -5.57 4.62
N ILE A 37 -3.71 -5.18 5.89
CA ILE A 37 -4.86 -5.11 6.81
C ILE A 37 -5.08 -3.70 7.37
N GLY A 38 -6.13 -3.56 8.19
CA GLY A 38 -6.59 -2.28 8.72
C GLY A 38 -7.66 -1.65 7.85
N TYR A 39 -8.58 -0.90 8.46
CA TYR A 39 -9.77 -0.28 7.85
C TYR A 39 -10.81 -1.22 7.23
N GLY A 40 -10.45 -2.11 6.31
CA GLY A 40 -11.39 -2.90 5.52
C GLY A 40 -11.89 -4.17 6.21
N PRO A 41 -12.97 -4.76 5.66
CA PRO A 41 -13.77 -5.78 6.33
C PRO A 41 -13.26 -7.22 6.15
N ASN A 42 -12.22 -7.46 5.33
CA ASN A 42 -11.75 -8.81 4.98
C ASN A 42 -10.24 -8.97 5.21
N PRO A 43 -9.73 -8.78 6.43
CA PRO A 43 -8.29 -8.82 6.70
C PRO A 43 -7.69 -10.22 6.46
N GLY A 44 -8.38 -11.28 6.89
CA GLY A 44 -7.88 -12.65 6.78
C GLY A 44 -7.76 -13.12 5.33
N GLU A 45 -8.77 -12.84 4.50
CA GLU A 45 -8.77 -13.18 3.08
C GLU A 45 -7.73 -12.39 2.29
N CYS A 46 -7.49 -11.13 2.66
CA CYS A 46 -6.43 -10.33 2.04
C CYS A 46 -5.04 -10.89 2.37
N ILE A 47 -4.78 -11.28 3.62
CA ILE A 47 -3.52 -11.94 4.00
C ILE A 47 -3.35 -13.23 3.21
N ASP A 48 -4.37 -14.09 3.17
CA ASP A 48 -4.30 -15.37 2.46
C ASP A 48 -3.95 -15.18 0.97
N LEU A 49 -4.56 -14.20 0.30
CA LEU A 49 -4.28 -13.89 -1.10
C LEU A 49 -2.87 -13.31 -1.30
N VAL A 50 -2.41 -12.44 -0.40
CA VAL A 50 -1.04 -11.90 -0.48
C VAL A 50 -0.02 -13.00 -0.27
N MET A 51 -0.22 -13.90 0.69
CA MET A 51 0.62 -15.08 0.91
C MET A 51 0.69 -15.99 -0.33
N GLU A 52 -0.43 -16.14 -1.05
CA GLU A 52 -0.48 -16.99 -2.25
C GLU A 52 0.15 -16.30 -3.49
N LYS A 53 -0.05 -14.99 -3.66
CA LYS A 53 0.22 -14.30 -4.92
C LYS A 53 1.45 -13.40 -4.91
N ALA A 54 1.83 -12.84 -3.76
CA ALA A 54 2.97 -11.94 -3.67
C ALA A 54 4.28 -12.72 -3.50
N GLN A 55 5.26 -12.44 -4.35
CA GLN A 55 6.59 -13.03 -4.25
C GLN A 55 7.41 -12.39 -3.14
N VAL A 56 7.23 -11.07 -2.93
CA VAL A 56 7.90 -10.31 -1.88
C VAL A 56 6.85 -9.45 -1.19
N THR A 57 6.87 -9.46 0.13
CA THR A 57 6.01 -8.61 0.96
C THR A 57 6.86 -7.95 2.03
N ILE A 58 6.65 -6.66 2.27
CA ILE A 58 7.24 -5.93 3.39
C ILE A 58 6.14 -5.49 4.36
N LEU A 59 6.53 -5.20 5.58
CA LEU A 59 5.64 -4.83 6.67
C LEU A 59 5.14 -3.38 6.50
N GLY A 60 3.84 -3.15 6.65
CA GLY A 60 3.26 -1.82 6.82
C GLY A 60 3.01 -1.45 8.29
N ASN A 61 2.63 -0.20 8.56
CA ASN A 61 2.37 0.24 9.94
C ASN A 61 1.07 -0.34 10.50
N HIS A 62 0.03 -0.54 9.69
CA HIS A 62 -1.20 -1.21 10.13
C HIS A 62 -0.96 -2.70 10.41
N ASP A 63 -0.15 -3.37 9.59
CA ASP A 63 0.25 -4.76 9.82
C ASP A 63 0.99 -4.88 11.17
N GLN A 64 1.93 -3.96 11.42
CA GLN A 64 2.66 -3.90 12.70
C GLN A 64 1.73 -3.60 13.88
N ALA A 65 0.84 -2.63 13.74
CA ALA A 65 -0.11 -2.25 14.79
C ALA A 65 -1.10 -3.36 15.13
N ALA A 66 -1.39 -4.28 14.22
CA ALA A 66 -2.20 -5.45 14.53
C ALA A 66 -1.46 -6.43 15.47
N MET A 67 -0.14 -6.56 15.34
CA MET A 67 0.71 -7.43 16.19
C MET A 67 1.08 -6.79 17.53
N PHE A 68 1.24 -5.46 17.56
CA PHE A 68 1.63 -4.69 18.76
C PHE A 68 0.53 -3.69 19.11
N ASP A 69 0.80 -2.58 19.80
CA ASP A 69 -0.24 -1.57 20.03
C ASP A 69 -0.24 -0.49 18.93
N PRO A 70 -1.42 0.04 18.53
CA PRO A 70 -1.57 1.08 17.49
C PRO A 70 -1.16 2.47 18.00
N GLU A 71 0.05 2.60 18.56
CA GLU A 71 0.54 3.88 19.09
C GLU A 71 0.62 4.96 17.98
N GLY A 72 0.03 6.13 18.26
CA GLY A 72 0.03 7.27 17.34
C GLY A 72 -1.06 7.23 16.25
N PHE A 73 -1.92 6.21 16.25
CA PHE A 73 -3.06 6.13 15.35
C PHE A 73 -4.19 7.05 15.84
N ASN A 74 -5.02 7.55 14.92
CA ASN A 74 -6.25 8.21 15.31
C ASN A 74 -7.27 7.17 15.85
N ALA A 75 -8.23 7.62 16.66
CA ALA A 75 -9.20 6.74 17.32
C ALA A 75 -10.00 5.84 16.35
N GLY A 76 -10.28 6.31 15.13
CA GLY A 76 -10.96 5.50 14.12
C GLY A 76 -10.10 4.34 13.62
N ALA A 77 -8.84 4.64 13.28
CA ALA A 77 -7.87 3.66 12.81
C ALA A 77 -7.49 2.65 13.92
N GLU A 78 -7.32 3.13 15.16
CA GLU A 78 -7.08 2.30 16.33
C GLU A 78 -8.21 1.27 16.55
N ARG A 79 -9.48 1.71 16.56
CA ARG A 79 -10.63 0.80 16.68
C ARG A 79 -10.65 -0.25 15.56
N ALA A 80 -10.37 0.16 14.32
CA ALA A 80 -10.33 -0.76 13.20
C ALA A 80 -9.21 -1.80 13.32
N ILE A 81 -8.05 -1.43 13.89
CA ILE A 81 -6.96 -2.37 14.17
C ILE A 81 -7.35 -3.37 15.26
N PHE A 82 -7.97 -2.93 16.36
CA PHE A 82 -8.43 -3.86 17.40
C PHE A 82 -9.48 -4.84 16.86
N TRP A 83 -10.42 -4.35 16.05
CA TRP A 83 -11.37 -5.22 15.37
C TRP A 83 -10.67 -6.22 14.44
N THR A 84 -9.70 -5.74 13.64
CA THR A 84 -8.89 -6.58 12.74
C THR A 84 -8.17 -7.69 13.51
N ARG A 85 -7.51 -7.36 14.63
CA ARG A 85 -6.83 -8.34 15.49
C ARG A 85 -7.81 -9.43 15.95
N LYS A 86 -8.99 -9.03 16.43
CA LYS A 86 -10.03 -9.98 16.84
C LYS A 86 -10.42 -10.93 15.69
N GLN A 87 -10.56 -10.44 14.46
CA GLN A 87 -10.84 -11.31 13.31
C GLN A 87 -9.72 -12.33 13.06
N LEU A 88 -8.47 -11.94 13.26
CA LEU A 88 -7.29 -12.81 13.13
C LEU A 88 -7.05 -13.72 14.34
N GLU A 89 -7.84 -13.59 15.41
CA GLU A 89 -7.81 -14.47 16.58
C GLU A 89 -9.02 -15.41 16.62
N THR A 90 -10.10 -15.08 15.93
CA THR A 90 -11.32 -15.89 15.85
C THR A 90 -11.33 -16.83 14.65
N GLY A 91 -12.00 -17.98 14.77
CA GLY A 91 -12.19 -18.92 13.67
C GLY A 91 -11.15 -20.04 13.63
N ASP A 92 -10.66 -20.37 12.44
CA ASP A 92 -9.72 -21.47 12.23
C ASP A 92 -8.33 -21.14 12.80
N GLN A 93 -7.98 -21.80 13.90
CA GLN A 93 -6.74 -21.57 14.62
C GLN A 93 -5.49 -21.80 13.73
N SER A 94 -5.49 -22.82 12.88
CA SER A 94 -4.33 -23.14 12.03
C SER A 94 -4.14 -22.10 10.92
N LYS A 95 -5.23 -21.51 10.41
CA LYS A 95 -5.12 -20.38 9.48
C LYS A 95 -4.61 -19.13 10.19
N ASN A 96 -5.15 -18.84 11.38
CA ASN A 96 -4.75 -17.67 12.15
C ASN A 96 -3.28 -17.72 12.56
N GLU A 97 -2.78 -18.87 13.02
CA GLU A 97 -1.37 -19.07 13.34
C GLU A 97 -0.47 -18.79 12.13
N ARG A 98 -0.82 -19.33 10.95
CA ARG A 98 -0.07 -19.07 9.70
C ARG A 98 -0.08 -17.60 9.29
N ARG A 99 -1.20 -16.90 9.46
CA ARG A 99 -1.32 -15.46 9.15
C ARG A 99 -0.44 -14.64 10.09
N TRP A 100 -0.43 -14.95 11.38
CA TRP A 100 0.43 -14.27 12.35
C TRP A 100 1.92 -14.57 12.15
N GLU A 101 2.27 -15.82 11.83
CA GLU A 101 3.65 -16.19 11.46
C GLU A 101 4.10 -15.39 10.24
N PHE A 102 3.28 -15.36 9.18
CA PHE A 102 3.56 -14.58 7.99
C PHE A 102 3.78 -13.08 8.29
N LEU A 103 2.86 -12.43 9.02
CA LEU A 103 2.99 -11.02 9.38
C LEU A 103 4.23 -10.76 10.26
N GLY A 104 4.54 -11.67 11.18
CA GLY A 104 5.67 -11.56 12.11
C GLY A 104 7.03 -11.68 11.45
N GLU A 105 7.12 -12.30 10.27
CA GLU A 105 8.35 -12.47 9.50
C GLU A 105 8.59 -11.35 8.47
N LEU A 106 7.60 -10.47 8.23
CA LEU A 106 7.73 -9.45 7.20
C LEU A 106 8.86 -8.45 7.51
N PRO A 107 9.82 -8.27 6.58
CA PRO A 107 10.86 -7.28 6.76
C PRO A 107 10.28 -5.86 6.62
N ARG A 108 10.83 -4.90 7.37
CA ARG A 108 10.43 -3.48 7.28
C ARG A 108 10.90 -2.79 5.99
N LEU A 109 11.90 -3.36 5.33
CA LEU A 109 12.54 -2.81 4.14
C LEU A 109 13.16 -3.96 3.35
N ARG A 110 13.08 -3.87 2.02
CA ARG A 110 13.75 -4.78 1.08
C ARG A 110 14.63 -3.98 0.12
N ARG A 111 15.80 -4.52 -0.21
CA ARG A 111 16.66 -4.02 -1.30
C ARG A 111 16.89 -5.15 -2.28
N GLU A 112 16.70 -4.87 -3.56
CA GLU A 112 17.02 -5.78 -4.65
C GLU A 112 17.62 -4.98 -5.80
N GLU A 113 18.87 -5.31 -6.16
CA GLU A 113 19.64 -4.59 -7.19
C GLU A 113 19.63 -3.07 -6.95
N LYS A 114 19.05 -2.29 -7.89
CA LYS A 114 18.93 -0.83 -7.84
C LYS A 114 17.69 -0.32 -7.11
N TYR A 115 16.81 -1.22 -6.66
CA TYR A 115 15.52 -0.89 -6.05
C TYR A 115 15.54 -1.02 -4.53
N MET A 116 14.98 -0.01 -3.87
CA MET A 116 14.59 -0.06 -2.47
C MET A 116 13.07 -0.13 -2.37
N PHE A 117 12.55 -0.96 -1.48
CA PHE A 117 11.12 -1.07 -1.19
C PHE A 117 10.89 -0.80 0.29
N VAL A 118 10.03 0.16 0.59
CA VAL A 118 9.63 0.58 1.94
C VAL A 118 8.14 0.83 1.96
N HIS A 119 7.52 0.82 3.14
CA HIS A 119 6.12 1.22 3.27
C HIS A 119 6.01 2.75 3.36
N GLY A 120 6.68 3.34 4.36
CA GLY A 120 6.74 4.79 4.60
C GLY A 120 7.81 5.51 3.76
N SER A 121 9.03 5.64 4.28
CA SER A 121 10.15 6.30 3.57
C SER A 121 11.49 5.60 3.77
N ALA A 122 12.49 5.91 2.94
CA ALA A 122 13.86 5.39 3.12
C ALA A 122 14.50 5.78 4.47
N ARG A 123 14.02 6.86 5.12
CA ARG A 123 14.50 7.35 6.43
C ARG A 123 13.79 6.66 7.59
N ASN A 124 12.49 6.41 7.46
CA ASN A 124 11.69 5.69 8.42
C ASN A 124 10.74 4.76 7.64
N PRO A 125 11.14 3.49 7.43
CA PRO A 125 10.48 2.58 6.49
C PRO A 125 9.02 2.24 6.79
N LEU A 126 8.52 2.56 7.98
CA LEU A 126 7.14 2.25 8.38
C LEU A 126 6.26 3.49 8.50
N ASN A 127 6.70 4.51 9.25
CA ASN A 127 5.74 5.49 9.77
C ASN A 127 5.82 6.88 9.11
N GLU A 128 6.88 7.16 8.36
CA GLU A 128 7.04 8.49 7.75
C GLU A 128 6.24 8.62 6.45
N TYR A 129 5.24 9.48 6.48
CA TYR A 129 4.56 9.95 5.28
C TYR A 129 5.47 10.84 4.44
N VAL A 130 5.41 10.69 3.12
CA VAL A 130 6.02 11.59 2.13
C VAL A 130 4.91 12.08 1.21
N PHE A 131 4.29 13.20 1.57
CA PHE A 131 3.18 13.80 0.83
C PHE A 131 3.69 14.61 -0.36
N PRO A 132 2.88 14.82 -1.42
CA PRO A 132 3.26 15.68 -2.55
C PRO A 132 3.81 17.04 -2.12
N GLU A 133 3.24 17.66 -1.10
CA GLU A 133 3.63 18.98 -0.59
C GLU A 133 5.01 18.98 0.10
N ASP A 134 5.57 17.81 0.44
CA ASP A 134 6.90 17.73 1.04
C ASP A 134 8.01 18.16 0.07
N ILE A 135 7.74 18.35 -1.22
CA ILE A 135 8.67 19.00 -2.15
C ILE A 135 9.10 20.40 -1.68
N TYR A 136 8.25 21.09 -0.91
CA TYR A 136 8.58 22.38 -0.29
C TYR A 136 9.39 22.22 1.01
N HIS A 137 9.51 21.01 1.56
CA HIS A 137 10.27 20.66 2.75
C HIS A 137 11.67 20.12 2.38
N GLN A 138 12.49 20.98 1.76
CA GLN A 138 13.81 20.60 1.18
C GLN A 138 14.66 19.70 2.08
N ARG A 139 14.85 20.07 3.36
CA ARG A 139 15.65 19.27 4.31
C ARG A 139 15.15 17.84 4.52
N LYS A 140 13.83 17.64 4.48
CA LYS A 140 13.22 16.31 4.59
C LYS A 140 13.53 15.50 3.33
N MET A 141 13.24 16.07 2.16
CA MET A 141 13.44 15.40 0.87
C MET A 141 14.91 15.07 0.62
N GLU A 142 15.82 16.03 0.81
CA GLU A 142 17.27 15.81 0.70
C GLU A 142 17.74 14.65 1.59
N ARG A 143 17.24 14.57 2.82
CA ARG A 143 17.59 13.49 3.73
C ARG A 143 17.07 12.14 3.24
N ILE A 144 15.85 12.06 2.74
CA ILE A 144 15.28 10.81 2.20
C ILE A 144 16.07 10.38 0.97
N PHE A 145 16.28 11.27 -0.02
CA PHE A 145 17.06 10.99 -1.23
C PHE A 145 18.51 10.60 -0.94
N SER A 146 19.13 11.10 0.13
CA SER A 146 20.48 10.71 0.53
C SER A 146 20.61 9.24 0.93
N LEU A 147 19.50 8.58 1.31
CA LEU A 147 19.45 7.19 1.74
C LEU A 147 19.06 6.21 0.63
N VAL A 148 18.65 6.75 -0.53
CA VAL A 148 18.28 5.99 -1.72
C VAL A 148 19.45 5.95 -2.67
N GLU A 149 19.79 4.76 -3.18
CA GLU A 149 20.88 4.62 -4.15
C GLU A 149 20.44 5.14 -5.52
N ARG A 150 19.35 4.59 -6.07
CA ARG A 150 18.72 5.06 -7.31
C ARG A 150 17.21 5.22 -7.18
N HIS A 151 16.47 4.11 -7.09
CA HIS A 151 15.01 4.14 -7.15
C HIS A 151 14.41 3.51 -5.90
N CYS A 152 13.44 4.18 -5.30
CA CYS A 152 12.75 3.71 -4.10
C CYS A 152 11.24 3.65 -4.36
N PHE A 153 10.61 2.51 -4.12
CA PHE A 153 9.16 2.36 -4.15
C PHE A 153 8.59 2.41 -2.73
N GLN A 154 7.49 3.15 -2.57
CA GLN A 154 6.83 3.42 -1.29
C GLN A 154 5.30 3.42 -1.42
N GLY A 155 4.60 3.36 -0.28
CA GLY A 155 3.13 3.39 -0.15
C GLY A 155 2.71 4.44 0.88
N HIS A 156 1.86 4.06 1.84
CA HIS A 156 1.53 4.76 3.08
C HIS A 156 0.72 6.06 2.95
N THR A 157 1.05 6.95 2.01
CA THR A 157 0.24 8.16 1.76
C THR A 157 -1.03 7.86 0.95
N HIS A 158 -1.03 6.75 0.22
CA HIS A 158 -2.08 6.32 -0.73
C HIS A 158 -2.24 7.25 -1.94
N ILE A 159 -1.28 8.15 -2.17
CA ILE A 159 -1.28 9.11 -3.26
C ILE A 159 -0.16 8.72 -4.24
N PRO A 160 -0.49 8.16 -5.41
CA PRO A 160 0.53 7.73 -6.35
C PRO A 160 1.22 8.91 -7.01
N GLY A 161 2.48 8.71 -7.39
CA GLY A 161 3.26 9.71 -8.11
C GLY A 161 4.76 9.49 -7.95
N VAL A 162 5.54 10.37 -8.56
CA VAL A 162 7.01 10.31 -8.57
C VAL A 162 7.59 11.58 -7.99
N PHE A 163 8.40 11.45 -6.94
CA PHE A 163 9.27 12.50 -6.46
C PHE A 163 10.62 12.40 -7.17
N THR A 164 11.09 13.52 -7.71
CA THR A 164 12.40 13.64 -8.38
C THR A 164 13.42 14.32 -7.47
N ASP A 165 14.71 14.08 -7.71
CA ASP A 165 15.81 14.60 -6.89
C ASP A 165 16.04 16.12 -7.04
N ASP A 166 15.40 16.76 -8.02
CA ASP A 166 15.29 18.21 -8.16
C ASP A 166 14.06 18.83 -7.45
N LEU A 167 13.43 18.05 -6.55
CA LEU A 167 12.31 18.47 -5.69
C LEU A 167 11.03 18.80 -6.45
N ASN A 168 10.68 18.01 -7.44
CA ASN A 168 9.34 18.02 -8.04
C ASN A 168 8.54 16.78 -7.63
N PHE A 169 7.22 16.90 -7.72
CA PHE A 169 6.29 15.78 -7.64
C PHE A 169 5.52 15.72 -8.95
N LEU A 170 5.52 14.54 -9.57
CA LEU A 170 4.82 14.26 -10.80
C LEU A 170 3.64 13.33 -10.49
N ALA A 171 2.43 13.86 -10.53
CA ALA A 171 1.22 13.05 -10.44
C ALA A 171 1.09 12.19 -11.70
N PRO A 172 0.53 10.96 -11.62
CA PRO A 172 0.37 10.08 -12.78
C PRO A 172 -0.31 10.75 -13.98
N GLU A 173 -1.30 11.61 -13.73
CA GLU A 173 -2.05 12.34 -14.75
C GLU A 173 -1.19 13.37 -15.52
N GLU A 174 -0.11 13.88 -14.91
CA GLU A 174 0.81 14.85 -15.53
C GLU A 174 1.83 14.20 -16.46
N ILE A 175 2.01 12.88 -16.34
CA ILE A 175 3.00 12.08 -17.06
C ILE A 175 2.36 10.96 -17.88
N ASP A 176 1.07 11.09 -18.23
CA ASP A 176 0.31 10.09 -18.98
C ASP A 176 0.44 8.66 -18.39
N PHE A 177 0.47 8.58 -17.06
CA PHE A 177 0.62 7.37 -16.26
C PHE A 177 1.93 6.60 -16.49
N ARG A 178 2.96 7.22 -17.08
CA ARG A 178 4.22 6.57 -17.46
C ARG A 178 5.43 7.39 -17.03
N TYR A 179 6.43 6.72 -16.44
CA TYR A 179 7.68 7.36 -16.04
C TYR A 179 8.88 6.47 -16.40
N GLU A 180 9.92 7.05 -16.99
CA GLU A 180 11.16 6.33 -17.32
C GLU A 180 12.21 6.53 -16.23
N LEU A 181 12.62 5.44 -15.59
CA LEU A 181 13.67 5.41 -14.59
C LEU A 181 15.03 5.59 -15.24
N GLY A 182 15.56 6.81 -15.17
CA GLY A 182 16.90 7.14 -15.63
C GLY A 182 18.00 7.01 -14.57
N GLU A 183 19.08 7.77 -14.79
CA GLU A 183 20.23 7.86 -13.88
C GLU A 183 19.94 8.66 -12.61
N HIS A 184 18.93 9.55 -12.67
CA HIS A 184 18.49 10.36 -11.54
C HIS A 184 17.76 9.53 -10.49
N LYS A 185 17.81 9.98 -9.24
CA LYS A 185 17.10 9.30 -8.16
C LYS A 185 15.61 9.60 -8.26
N ALA A 186 14.79 8.61 -7.90
CA ALA A 186 13.34 8.78 -7.83
C ALA A 186 12.76 8.04 -6.62
N LEU A 187 11.75 8.66 -5.99
CA LEU A 187 10.88 8.00 -5.01
C LEU A 187 9.50 7.84 -5.67
N ILE A 188 8.99 6.63 -5.72
CA ILE A 188 7.76 6.29 -6.43
C ILE A 188 6.74 5.81 -5.42
N ASN A 189 5.71 6.60 -5.21
CA ASN A 189 4.56 6.14 -4.43
C ASN A 189 3.64 5.36 -5.35
N VAL A 190 3.34 4.09 -5.03
CA VAL A 190 2.51 3.23 -5.90
C VAL A 190 1.00 3.50 -5.76
N GLY A 191 0.62 4.37 -4.81
CA GLY A 191 -0.76 4.61 -4.42
C GLY A 191 -1.29 3.48 -3.54
N SER A 192 -2.62 3.37 -3.46
CA SER A 192 -3.29 2.36 -2.64
C SER A 192 -4.21 1.48 -3.47
N VAL A 193 -4.15 0.17 -3.19
CA VAL A 193 -5.12 -0.79 -3.72
C VAL A 193 -6.48 -0.57 -3.08
N GLY A 194 -6.55 -0.51 -1.75
CA GLY A 194 -7.81 -0.64 -1.02
C GLY A 194 -8.44 0.66 -0.53
N GLN A 195 -7.71 1.76 -0.48
CA GLN A 195 -8.18 3.05 0.05
C GLN A 195 -7.42 4.23 -0.60
N PRO A 196 -7.53 4.46 -1.92
CA PRO A 196 -6.88 5.61 -2.57
C PRO A 196 -7.30 6.95 -1.94
N ARG A 197 -6.37 7.91 -1.87
CA ARG A 197 -6.58 9.22 -1.19
C ARG A 197 -6.33 10.44 -2.08
N ASN A 198 -6.34 10.25 -3.40
CA ASN A 198 -6.03 11.29 -4.39
C ASN A 198 -7.26 11.82 -5.14
N GLY A 199 -8.47 11.60 -4.63
CA GLY A 199 -9.73 11.99 -5.27
C GLY A 199 -10.19 11.08 -6.42
N ASP A 200 -9.53 9.93 -6.60
CA ASP A 200 -9.90 8.88 -7.56
C ASP A 200 -10.22 7.61 -6.77
N SER A 201 -11.42 7.06 -6.96
CA SER A 201 -11.87 5.87 -6.22
C SER A 201 -11.28 4.56 -6.77
N ARG A 202 -10.65 4.59 -7.96
CA ARG A 202 -10.03 3.40 -8.56
C ARG A 202 -8.78 2.98 -7.79
N SER A 203 -8.62 1.68 -7.61
CA SER A 203 -7.40 1.09 -7.04
C SER A 203 -6.18 1.49 -7.85
N SER A 204 -5.06 1.73 -7.17
CA SER A 204 -3.77 2.07 -7.77
C SER A 204 -2.75 0.95 -7.57
N TYR A 205 -1.98 0.66 -8.60
CA TYR A 205 -0.75 -0.12 -8.49
C TYR A 205 0.24 0.27 -9.60
N VAL A 206 1.45 -0.26 -9.53
CA VAL A 206 2.50 0.04 -10.51
C VAL A 206 2.97 -1.24 -11.22
N ILE A 207 3.17 -1.16 -12.53
CA ILE A 207 3.94 -2.13 -13.31
C ILE A 207 5.31 -1.54 -13.58
N VAL A 208 6.36 -2.33 -13.36
CA VAL A 208 7.74 -1.99 -13.74
C VAL A 208 8.17 -2.94 -14.83
N ASP A 209 8.48 -2.40 -16.01
CA ASP A 209 9.07 -3.15 -17.11
C ASP A 209 10.40 -2.51 -17.54
N ASP A 210 11.49 -3.16 -17.12
CA ASP A 210 12.86 -2.62 -17.20
C ASP A 210 12.98 -1.24 -16.51
N ALA A 211 13.18 -0.17 -17.28
CA ALA A 211 13.21 1.20 -16.77
C ALA A 211 11.81 1.87 -16.78
N LEU A 212 10.81 1.32 -17.46
CA LEU A 212 9.51 1.95 -17.60
C LEU A 212 8.60 1.59 -16.42
N ILE A 213 8.13 2.60 -15.71
CA ILE A 213 7.08 2.53 -14.70
C ILE A 213 5.75 2.91 -15.35
N GLN A 214 4.70 2.13 -15.08
CA GLN A 214 3.34 2.42 -15.53
C GLN A 214 2.39 2.36 -14.33
N PHE A 215 1.74 3.48 -14.03
CA PHE A 215 0.67 3.55 -13.04
C PHE A 215 -0.60 2.95 -13.62
N GLN A 216 -1.23 2.06 -12.87
CA GLN A 216 -2.46 1.38 -13.28
C GLN A 216 -3.59 1.81 -12.37
N ARG A 217 -4.77 2.03 -12.96
CA ARG A 217 -6.01 2.36 -12.27
C ARG A 217 -7.05 1.28 -12.55
N VAL A 218 -7.49 0.59 -11.51
CA VAL A 218 -8.43 -0.53 -11.63
C VAL A 218 -9.76 -0.18 -10.97
N VAL A 219 -10.83 -0.28 -11.75
CA VAL A 219 -12.19 -0.14 -11.23
C VAL A 219 -12.54 -1.41 -10.45
N TYR A 220 -13.11 -1.24 -9.27
CA TYR A 220 -13.65 -2.33 -8.46
C TYR A 220 -14.99 -1.90 -7.85
N ASP A 221 -15.74 -2.87 -7.32
CA ASP A 221 -17.01 -2.63 -6.66
C ASP A 221 -16.79 -2.14 -5.22
N PHE A 222 -16.52 -0.85 -5.07
CA PHE A 222 -16.30 -0.23 -3.76
C PHE A 222 -17.58 -0.16 -2.92
N GLU A 223 -18.77 -0.15 -3.55
CA GLU A 223 -20.05 -0.14 -2.84
C GLU A 223 -20.19 -1.43 -2.03
N LYS A 224 -19.84 -2.58 -2.61
CA LYS A 224 -19.83 -3.86 -1.89
C LYS A 224 -18.89 -3.85 -0.68
N THR A 225 -17.73 -3.23 -0.77
CA THR A 225 -16.82 -3.08 0.38
C THR A 225 -17.40 -2.14 1.43
N ALA A 226 -17.95 -1.00 1.01
CA ALA A 226 -18.58 -0.02 1.89
C ALA A 226 -19.78 -0.63 2.65
N GLU A 227 -20.64 -1.38 1.96
CA GLU A 227 -21.77 -2.09 2.58
C GLU A 227 -21.32 -3.02 3.70
N LYS A 228 -20.24 -3.79 3.49
CA LYS A 228 -19.68 -4.65 4.55
C LYS A 228 -19.17 -3.83 5.73
N ILE A 229 -18.47 -2.72 5.48
CA ILE A 229 -17.97 -1.82 6.52
C ILE A 229 -19.14 -1.32 7.37
N TYR A 230 -20.24 -0.88 6.75
CA TYR A 230 -21.42 -0.38 7.46
C TYR A 230 -22.11 -1.43 8.35
N GLN A 231 -21.90 -2.72 8.11
CA GLN A 231 -22.43 -3.80 8.94
C GLN A 231 -21.54 -4.15 10.14
N ILE A 232 -20.38 -3.52 10.28
CA ILE A 232 -19.40 -3.81 11.34
C ILE A 232 -19.34 -2.61 12.30
N PRO A 233 -19.95 -2.70 13.51
CA PRO A 233 -20.06 -1.57 14.43
C PRO A 233 -18.72 -0.95 14.86
N GLU A 234 -17.65 -1.74 14.89
CA GLU A 234 -16.31 -1.28 15.27
C GLU A 234 -15.58 -0.52 14.15
N LEU A 235 -16.05 -0.64 12.91
CA LEU A 235 -15.54 0.13 11.77
C LEU A 235 -16.36 1.39 11.60
N ASP A 236 -15.69 2.54 11.52
CA ASP A 236 -16.37 3.81 11.30
C ASP A 236 -16.97 3.86 9.89
N ASN A 237 -18.23 4.26 9.75
CA ASN A 237 -18.87 4.40 8.44
C ASN A 237 -18.09 5.33 7.50
N PHE A 238 -17.35 6.30 8.06
CA PHE A 238 -16.44 7.15 7.30
C PHE A 238 -15.44 6.34 6.45
N LEU A 239 -15.03 5.15 6.91
CA LEU A 239 -14.13 4.25 6.17
C LEU A 239 -14.77 3.69 4.89
N GLY A 240 -16.09 3.48 4.88
CA GLY A 240 -16.83 3.10 3.68
C GLY A 240 -17.11 4.31 2.78
N ASP A 241 -17.53 5.43 3.38
CA ASP A 241 -17.87 6.66 2.64
C ASP A 241 -16.68 7.19 1.82
N ARG A 242 -15.48 7.19 2.42
CA ARG A 242 -14.26 7.69 1.78
C ARG A 242 -13.82 6.89 0.57
N LEU A 243 -14.22 5.61 0.43
CA LEU A 243 -13.92 4.80 -0.75
C LEU A 243 -14.56 5.38 -2.00
N ARG A 244 -15.79 5.91 -1.88
CA ARG A 244 -16.53 6.53 -2.98
C ARG A 244 -15.85 7.82 -3.46
N GLU A 245 -15.26 8.57 -2.53
CA GLU A 245 -14.61 9.86 -2.82
C GLU A 245 -13.12 9.73 -3.17
N GLY A 246 -12.51 8.55 -2.96
CA GLY A 246 -11.06 8.37 -3.08
C GLY A 246 -10.29 9.27 -2.12
N ARG A 247 -10.75 9.36 -0.87
CA ARG A 247 -10.20 10.25 0.17
C ARG A 247 -9.58 9.50 1.32
#